data_AF-A0A7V5LHY4-F1
#
_entry.id   AF-A0A7V5LHY4-F1
#
_cell.length_a   1.000
_cell.length_b   1.000
_cell.length_c   1.000
_cell.angle_alpha   90.00
_cell.angle_beta   90.00
_cell.angle_gamma   90.00
#
_symmetry.space_group_name_H-M   'P 1'
#
loop_
_entity.id
_entity.type
_entity.pdbx_description
1 polymer ?
#
loop_
_entity_poly.entity_id
_entity_poly.type
_entity_poly.pdbx_seq_one_letter_code
_entity_poly.pdbx_strand_id
1 'polypeptide(L)'
;LSALFFALAFAFRYQTLFISGTVFLILLFSNKLSDAFKFGLSFLLFIFLIQGSVDIFAWGYPLASFIEYVRYNFTHSGDYVTGPFYRYLLLLIGVFIPPLSLLILYYSVKRFKDKLLIILPVLVFFLFHSIFPNKQERFILPIVPFVFALGTAELLSAKGELFNLNKMKTFYRLSWIIFWFINIPLLIIFSLNYGKKSRCESLYYLSKKPDVAGILQITGKIGAFKPPLFYLNKYGTPVYEIPNVDSLFLFLENKRVANYAVIYADEELDSLKTMTESILGRKLKVETQIPPSLVDYILYKLNPRYNKNQIATIFKIE
;
A
#
# COMPACT_ATOMS: atom_id res chain seq x y z
N LEU A 1 -5.92 -11.97 26.43
CA LEU A 1 -5.73 -10.65 25.79
C LEU A 1 -4.79 -10.71 24.57
N SER A 2 -3.58 -11.27 24.65
CA SER A 2 -2.65 -11.34 23.50
C SER A 2 -3.27 -12.03 22.26
N ALA A 3 -3.98 -13.15 22.45
CA ALA A 3 -4.64 -13.87 21.36
C ALA A 3 -5.68 -13.02 20.61
N LEU A 4 -6.38 -12.10 21.29
CA LEU A 4 -7.32 -11.16 20.66
C LEU A 4 -6.58 -10.21 19.71
N PHE A 5 -5.45 -9.64 20.12
CA PHE A 5 -4.66 -8.75 19.26
C PHE A 5 -4.06 -9.47 18.06
N PHE A 6 -3.63 -10.73 18.23
CA PHE A 6 -3.21 -11.55 17.10
C PHE A 6 -4.36 -11.85 16.13
N ALA A 7 -5.56 -12.15 16.64
CA ALA A 7 -6.74 -12.38 15.82
C ALA A 7 -7.17 -11.10 15.07
N LEU A 8 -7.11 -9.93 15.72
CA LEU A 8 -7.34 -8.64 15.09
C LEU A 8 -6.31 -8.37 13.98
N ALA A 9 -5.03 -8.60 14.26
CA ALA A 9 -3.98 -8.46 13.25
C ALA A 9 -4.22 -9.39 12.05
N PHE A 10 -4.67 -10.62 12.29
CA PHE A 10 -5.04 -11.58 11.25
C PHE A 10 -6.23 -11.10 10.42
N ALA A 11 -7.27 -10.56 11.03
CA ALA A 11 -8.45 -10.05 10.33
C ALA A 11 -8.12 -8.89 9.37
N PHE A 12 -7.21 -7.99 9.77
CA PHE A 12 -6.72 -6.96 8.86
C PHE A 12 -5.71 -7.49 7.83
N ARG A 13 -4.98 -8.55 8.18
CA ARG A 13 -3.88 -9.05 7.37
C ARG A 13 -3.57 -10.52 7.64
N TYR A 14 -4.09 -11.39 6.78
CA TYR A 14 -3.99 -12.84 6.96
C TYR A 14 -2.56 -13.39 7.08
N GLN A 15 -1.55 -12.77 6.47
CA GLN A 15 -0.16 -13.25 6.57
C GLN A 15 0.43 -13.05 7.98
N THR A 16 -0.18 -12.27 8.88
CA THR A 16 0.26 -12.24 10.27
C THR A 16 0.03 -13.59 10.98
N LEU A 17 -0.70 -14.53 10.35
CA LEU A 17 -0.76 -15.93 10.75
C LEU A 17 0.62 -16.56 10.92
N PHE A 18 1.62 -16.17 10.10
CA PHE A 18 3.00 -16.65 10.28
C PHE A 18 3.60 -16.18 11.60
N ILE A 19 3.24 -14.98 12.07
CA ILE A 19 3.70 -14.46 13.35
C ILE A 19 3.01 -15.21 14.50
N SER A 20 1.68 -15.26 14.51
CA SER A 20 0.92 -15.94 15.58
C SER A 20 1.19 -17.45 15.61
N GLY A 21 1.28 -18.10 14.46
CA GLY A 21 1.64 -19.50 14.32
C GLY A 21 3.03 -19.80 14.85
N THR A 22 4.00 -18.93 14.58
CA THR A 22 5.37 -19.08 15.12
C THR A 22 5.39 -18.88 16.63
N VAL A 23 4.64 -17.94 17.19
CA VAL A 23 4.48 -17.78 18.65
C VAL A 23 3.89 -19.03 19.28
N PHE A 24 2.83 -19.61 18.67
CA PHE A 24 2.26 -20.88 19.12
C PHE A 24 3.30 -22.01 19.14
N LEU A 25 4.06 -22.17 18.05
CA LEU A 25 5.11 -23.19 17.96
C LEU A 25 6.21 -22.97 19.01
N ILE A 26 6.62 -21.72 19.27
CA ILE A 26 7.60 -21.42 20.32
C ILE A 26 7.09 -21.88 21.68
N LEU A 27 5.84 -21.56 22.03
CA LEU A 27 5.25 -21.98 23.31
C LEU A 27 5.17 -23.51 23.40
N LEU A 28 4.76 -24.16 22.31
CA LEU A 28 4.66 -25.61 22.22
C LEU A 28 6.02 -26.28 22.44
N PHE A 29 7.06 -25.85 21.74
CA PHE A 29 8.41 -26.42 21.84
C PHE A 29 9.21 -25.96 23.07
N SER A 30 8.74 -24.92 23.78
CA SER A 30 9.32 -24.48 25.05
C SER A 30 8.70 -25.18 26.27
N ASN A 31 8.01 -26.32 26.06
CA ASN A 31 7.27 -27.06 27.09
C ASN A 31 6.18 -26.25 27.82
N LYS A 32 5.69 -25.15 27.22
CA LYS A 32 4.60 -24.33 27.75
C LYS A 32 3.26 -24.74 27.14
N LEU A 33 2.93 -26.02 27.22
CA LEU A 33 1.76 -26.60 26.55
C LEU A 33 0.45 -25.91 26.94
N SER A 34 0.24 -25.65 28.24
CA SER A 34 -0.96 -24.94 28.72
C SER A 34 -1.11 -23.57 28.05
N ASP A 35 -0.02 -22.81 27.96
CA ASP A 35 -0.02 -21.48 27.35
C ASP A 35 -0.24 -21.57 25.84
N ALA A 36 0.39 -22.56 25.18
CA ALA A 36 0.21 -22.81 23.74
C ALA A 36 -1.26 -23.10 23.40
N PHE A 37 -1.92 -24.01 24.13
CA PHE A 37 -3.32 -24.35 23.90
C PHE A 37 -4.27 -23.21 24.28
N LYS A 38 -4.05 -22.53 25.41
CA LYS A 38 -4.83 -21.33 25.76
C LYS A 38 -4.72 -20.27 24.69
N PHE A 39 -3.51 -20.02 24.20
CA PHE A 39 -3.25 -19.08 23.11
C PHE A 39 -3.95 -19.50 21.82
N GLY A 40 -3.73 -20.74 21.36
CA GLY A 40 -4.28 -21.27 20.12
C GLY A 40 -5.81 -21.30 20.11
N LEU A 41 -6.42 -21.83 21.17
CA LEU A 41 -7.88 -21.89 21.27
C LEU A 41 -8.49 -20.50 21.38
N SER A 42 -7.89 -19.60 22.17
CA SER A 42 -8.34 -18.21 22.24
C SER A 42 -8.20 -17.50 20.88
N PHE A 43 -7.11 -17.74 20.15
CA PHE A 43 -6.87 -17.15 18.84
C PHE A 43 -7.91 -17.62 17.82
N LEU A 44 -8.19 -18.93 17.76
CA LEU A 44 -9.22 -19.50 16.90
C LEU A 44 -10.62 -18.97 17.26
N LEU A 45 -10.94 -18.90 18.56
CA LEU A 45 -12.19 -18.32 19.03
C LEU A 45 -12.34 -16.87 18.57
N PHE A 46 -11.33 -16.02 18.77
CA PHE A 46 -11.39 -14.62 18.36
C PHE A 46 -11.42 -14.44 16.84
N ILE A 47 -10.70 -15.27 16.07
CA ILE A 47 -10.82 -15.28 14.61
C ILE A 47 -12.25 -15.60 14.19
N PHE A 48 -12.85 -16.63 14.79
CA PHE A 48 -14.23 -17.01 14.50
C PHE A 48 -15.20 -15.87 14.85
N LEU A 49 -15.02 -15.22 16.01
CA LEU A 49 -15.90 -14.12 16.44
C LEU A 49 -15.75 -12.86 15.59
N ILE A 50 -14.55 -12.53 15.11
CA ILE A 50 -14.28 -11.28 14.38
C ILE A 50 -14.45 -11.47 12.87
N GLN A 51 -13.74 -12.42 12.28
CA GLN A 51 -13.74 -12.66 10.83
C GLN A 51 -14.81 -13.69 10.45
N GLY A 52 -14.92 -14.78 11.21
CA GLY A 52 -15.84 -15.87 10.92
C GLY A 52 -17.31 -15.43 10.94
N SER A 53 -17.71 -14.63 11.92
CA SER A 53 -19.08 -14.11 12.04
C SER A 53 -19.47 -13.20 10.87
N VAL A 54 -18.57 -12.28 10.47
CA VAL A 54 -18.75 -11.41 9.31
C VAL A 54 -18.84 -12.23 8.03
N ASP A 55 -17.98 -13.23 7.87
CA ASP A 55 -17.99 -14.11 6.70
C ASP A 55 -19.24 -14.99 6.63
N ILE A 56 -19.75 -15.49 7.76
CA ILE A 56 -21.03 -16.23 7.80
C ILE A 56 -22.17 -15.32 7.33
N PHE A 57 -22.22 -14.08 7.81
CA PHE A 57 -23.26 -13.13 7.42
C PHE A 57 -23.17 -12.72 5.94
N ALA A 58 -21.95 -12.49 5.42
CA ALA A 58 -21.75 -12.03 4.05
C ALA A 58 -21.77 -13.15 3.01
N TRP A 59 -21.29 -14.36 3.36
CA TRP A 59 -20.97 -15.44 2.41
C TRP A 59 -21.54 -16.81 2.78
N GLY A 60 -22.17 -16.95 3.94
CA GLY A 60 -22.86 -18.19 4.36
C GLY A 60 -22.00 -19.22 5.09
N TYR A 61 -20.68 -19.03 5.22
CA TYR A 61 -19.79 -19.91 5.96
C TYR A 61 -18.56 -19.15 6.53
N PRO A 62 -17.96 -19.61 7.65
CA PRO A 62 -16.85 -18.88 8.28
C PRO A 62 -15.58 -18.97 7.43
N LEU A 63 -14.74 -17.93 7.52
CA LEU A 63 -13.43 -17.84 6.83
C LEU A 63 -13.50 -17.87 5.29
N ALA A 64 -14.67 -17.62 4.70
CA ALA A 64 -14.84 -17.50 3.25
C ALA A 64 -13.82 -16.53 2.64
N SER A 65 -13.67 -15.33 3.24
CA SER A 65 -12.74 -14.30 2.76
C SER A 65 -11.28 -14.74 2.84
N PHE A 66 -10.89 -15.49 3.88
CA PHE A 66 -9.54 -16.02 4.02
C PHE A 66 -9.26 -17.12 2.99
N ILE A 67 -10.20 -18.04 2.78
CA ILE A 67 -10.07 -19.14 1.81
C ILE A 67 -9.91 -18.59 0.39
N GLU A 68 -10.77 -17.65 -0.01
CA GLU A 68 -10.66 -17.01 -1.33
C GLU A 68 -9.38 -16.18 -1.47
N TYR A 69 -8.96 -15.49 -0.40
CA TYR A 69 -7.68 -14.79 -0.38
C TYR A 69 -6.50 -15.74 -0.66
N VAL A 70 -6.47 -16.88 0.02
CA VAL A 70 -5.41 -17.89 -0.16
C VAL A 70 -5.46 -18.48 -1.57
N ARG A 71 -6.64 -18.90 -2.05
CA ARG A 71 -6.84 -19.45 -3.40
C ARG A 71 -6.39 -18.47 -4.48
N TYR A 72 -6.81 -17.21 -4.37
CA TYR A 72 -6.47 -16.17 -5.32
C TYR A 72 -4.96 -15.90 -5.36
N ASN A 73 -4.29 -15.83 -4.21
CA ASN A 73 -2.85 -15.59 -4.17
C ASN A 73 -2.04 -16.79 -4.69
N PHE A 74 -2.48 -18.03 -4.46
CA PHE A 74 -1.79 -19.20 -5.03
C PHE A 74 -1.86 -19.21 -6.56
N THR A 75 -2.97 -18.75 -7.13
CA THR A 75 -3.20 -18.74 -8.58
C THR A 75 -2.58 -17.53 -9.28
N HIS A 76 -2.62 -16.35 -8.67
CA HIS A 76 -2.25 -15.07 -9.31
C HIS A 76 -0.99 -14.41 -8.69
N SER A 77 -0.22 -15.11 -7.83
CA SER A 77 0.96 -14.50 -7.18
C SER A 77 2.00 -13.96 -8.15
N GLY A 78 2.12 -14.57 -9.34
CA GLY A 78 3.04 -14.16 -10.40
C GLY A 78 2.58 -12.94 -11.22
N ASP A 79 1.29 -12.58 -11.16
CA ASP A 79 0.72 -11.49 -11.97
C ASP A 79 1.01 -10.10 -11.38
N TYR A 80 1.50 -10.07 -10.14
CA TYR A 80 1.86 -8.87 -9.43
C TYR A 80 3.34 -8.53 -9.60
N VAL A 81 3.76 -7.42 -8.98
CA VAL A 81 5.17 -7.01 -8.94
C VAL A 81 6.01 -8.13 -8.32
N THR A 82 6.88 -8.75 -9.12
CA THR A 82 7.86 -9.75 -8.67
C THR A 82 9.23 -9.11 -8.41
N GLY A 83 10.17 -9.87 -7.89
CA GLY A 83 11.52 -9.39 -7.61
C GLY A 83 12.40 -10.40 -6.87
N PRO A 84 13.70 -10.08 -6.70
CA PRO A 84 14.64 -10.98 -6.04
C PRO A 84 14.31 -11.17 -4.56
N PHE A 85 14.79 -12.29 -3.98
CA PHE A 85 14.51 -12.65 -2.59
C PHE A 85 14.99 -11.61 -1.57
N TYR A 86 16.08 -10.88 -1.88
CA TYR A 86 16.66 -9.86 -1.02
C TYR A 86 15.96 -8.49 -1.11
N ARG A 87 14.90 -8.34 -1.92
CA ARG A 87 14.22 -7.05 -2.12
C ARG A 87 13.70 -6.45 -0.81
N TYR A 88 13.16 -7.28 0.08
CA TYR A 88 12.68 -6.80 1.38
C TYR A 88 13.81 -6.39 2.34
N LEU A 89 14.99 -7.01 2.23
CA LEU A 89 16.17 -6.55 2.97
C LEU A 89 16.59 -5.15 2.51
N LEU A 90 16.64 -4.91 1.19
CA LEU A 90 16.93 -3.59 0.63
C LEU A 90 15.88 -2.56 1.05
N LEU A 91 14.61 -2.94 1.08
CA LEU A 91 13.54 -2.07 1.55
C LEU A 91 13.73 -1.69 3.03
N LEU A 92 14.07 -2.64 3.91
CA LEU A 92 14.37 -2.34 5.31
C LEU A 92 15.60 -1.43 5.45
N ILE A 93 16.65 -1.65 4.65
CA ILE A 93 17.83 -0.77 4.61
C ILE A 93 17.45 0.65 4.22
N GLY A 94 16.59 0.80 3.20
CA GLY A 94 16.12 2.10 2.71
C GLY A 94 15.20 2.82 3.71
N VAL A 95 14.20 2.12 4.25
CA VAL A 95 13.23 2.67 5.21
C VAL A 95 13.91 3.16 6.49
N PHE A 96 14.91 2.42 6.97
CA PHE A 96 15.65 2.82 8.18
C PHE A 96 16.81 3.79 7.91
N ILE A 97 17.03 4.16 6.64
CA ILE A 97 18.04 5.12 6.16
C ILE A 97 19.48 4.68 6.52
N PRO A 98 20.32 4.32 5.53
CA PRO A 98 21.72 4.02 5.80
C PRO A 98 22.48 5.29 6.27
N PRO A 99 23.49 5.16 7.15
CA PRO A 99 24.03 3.90 7.68
C PRO A 99 23.33 3.37 8.95
N LEU A 100 22.38 4.12 9.54
CA LEU A 100 21.69 3.71 10.76
C LEU A 100 20.95 2.38 10.58
N SER A 101 20.39 2.15 9.39
CA SER A 101 19.70 0.92 9.05
C SER A 101 20.52 -0.35 9.29
N LEU A 102 21.83 -0.33 9.02
CA LEU A 102 22.72 -1.47 9.25
C LEU A 102 22.88 -1.77 10.74
N LEU A 103 23.01 -0.72 11.57
CA LEU A 103 23.06 -0.88 13.03
C LEU A 103 21.75 -1.45 13.54
N ILE A 104 20.61 -0.91 13.12
CA ILE A 104 19.29 -1.38 13.56
C ILE A 104 19.07 -2.84 13.16
N LEU A 105 19.38 -3.22 11.92
CA LEU A 105 19.24 -4.60 11.45
C LEU A 105 20.12 -5.55 12.24
N TYR A 106 21.40 -5.23 12.44
CA TYR A 106 22.31 -6.04 13.24
C TYR A 106 21.83 -6.21 14.69
N TYR A 107 21.50 -5.11 15.36
CA TYR A 107 21.05 -5.15 16.76
C TYR A 107 19.68 -5.78 16.93
N SER A 108 18.82 -5.77 15.90
CA SER A 108 17.51 -6.43 15.95
C SER A 108 17.62 -7.96 16.09
N VAL A 109 18.76 -8.55 15.70
CA VAL A 109 19.00 -10.00 15.78
C VAL A 109 20.13 -10.40 16.73
N LYS A 110 20.92 -9.44 17.25
CA LYS A 110 22.11 -9.70 18.11
C LYS A 110 21.81 -10.64 19.29
N ARG A 111 20.67 -10.46 19.96
CA ARG A 111 20.23 -11.28 21.11
C ARG A 111 19.13 -12.28 20.74
N PHE A 112 19.32 -13.00 19.62
CA PHE A 112 18.37 -13.96 19.08
C PHE A 112 17.81 -14.94 20.12
N LYS A 113 18.70 -15.57 20.90
CA LYS A 113 18.33 -16.58 21.91
C LYS A 113 17.48 -15.99 23.03
N ASP A 114 17.85 -14.82 23.53
CA ASP A 114 17.16 -14.17 24.66
C ASP A 114 15.78 -13.63 24.28
N LYS A 115 15.59 -13.26 23.01
CA LYS A 115 14.37 -12.64 22.49
C LYS A 115 13.69 -13.48 21.42
N LEU A 116 13.81 -14.80 21.53
CA LEU A 116 13.27 -15.78 20.58
C LEU A 116 11.79 -15.53 20.26
N LEU A 117 10.98 -15.22 21.29
CA LEU A 117 9.54 -14.97 21.19
C LEU A 117 9.17 -13.81 20.24
N ILE A 118 10.11 -12.90 19.96
CA ILE A 118 9.89 -11.74 19.07
C ILE A 118 10.65 -11.92 17.76
N ILE A 119 11.93 -12.30 17.83
CA ILE A 119 12.80 -12.33 16.65
C ILE A 119 12.41 -13.45 15.70
N LEU A 120 12.09 -14.64 16.22
CA LEU A 120 11.77 -15.79 15.36
C LEU A 120 10.45 -15.57 14.57
N PRO A 121 9.33 -15.08 15.16
CA PRO A 121 8.14 -14.74 14.38
C PRO A 121 8.39 -13.68 13.30
N VAL A 122 9.18 -12.65 13.60
CA VAL A 122 9.57 -11.61 12.63
C VAL A 122 10.40 -12.20 11.49
N LEU A 123 11.35 -13.09 11.81
CA LEU A 123 12.21 -13.74 10.82
C LEU A 123 11.42 -14.70 9.93
N VAL A 124 10.52 -15.52 10.49
CA VAL A 124 9.65 -16.41 9.70
C VAL A 124 8.76 -15.61 8.76
N PHE A 125 8.15 -14.53 9.25
CA PHE A 125 7.36 -13.63 8.41
C PHE A 125 8.20 -12.98 7.29
N PHE A 126 9.41 -12.52 7.61
CA PHE A 126 10.34 -11.96 6.64
C PHE A 126 10.72 -12.97 5.56
N LEU A 127 11.10 -14.19 5.96
CA LEU A 127 11.52 -15.26 5.05
C LEU A 127 10.38 -15.72 4.14
N PHE A 128 9.17 -15.90 4.68
CA PHE A 128 8.00 -16.25 3.88
C PHE A 128 7.79 -15.24 2.74
N HIS A 129 7.75 -13.95 3.05
CA HIS A 129 7.58 -12.92 2.02
C HIS A 129 8.81 -12.82 1.09
N SER A 130 10.01 -13.06 1.60
CA SER A 130 11.24 -13.08 0.78
C SER A 130 11.27 -14.24 -0.23
N ILE A 131 10.53 -15.32 0.02
CA ILE A 131 10.40 -16.45 -0.93
C ILE A 131 9.17 -16.29 -1.83
N PHE A 132 8.05 -15.78 -1.31
CA PHE A 132 6.78 -15.70 -2.03
C PHE A 132 6.86 -14.80 -3.30
N PRO A 133 6.29 -15.19 -4.47
CA PRO A 133 6.52 -14.46 -5.73
C PRO A 133 6.09 -12.99 -5.73
N ASN A 134 4.95 -12.66 -5.11
CA ASN A 134 4.43 -11.30 -5.05
C ASN A 134 5.26 -10.45 -4.06
N LYS A 135 5.96 -9.43 -4.58
CA LYS A 135 6.93 -8.59 -3.85
C LYS A 135 6.46 -7.16 -3.59
N GLN A 136 5.16 -6.95 -3.42
CA GLN A 136 4.66 -5.62 -3.05
C GLN A 136 5.25 -5.15 -1.71
N GLU A 137 5.72 -3.91 -1.66
CA GLU A 137 6.47 -3.33 -0.52
C GLU A 137 5.62 -3.28 0.76
N ARG A 138 4.32 -3.02 0.61
CA ARG A 138 3.35 -3.04 1.71
C ARG A 138 3.36 -4.35 2.48
N PHE A 139 3.90 -5.42 1.93
CA PHE A 139 3.85 -6.71 2.59
C PHE A 139 4.77 -6.87 3.78
N ILE A 140 5.91 -6.17 3.78
CA ILE A 140 6.87 -6.26 4.88
C ILE A 140 6.58 -5.26 6.01
N LEU A 141 5.72 -4.26 5.74
CA LEU A 141 5.40 -3.20 6.71
C LEU A 141 5.00 -3.69 8.11
N PRO A 142 4.29 -4.82 8.30
CA PRO A 142 3.94 -5.30 9.64
C PRO A 142 5.14 -5.56 10.55
N ILE A 143 6.31 -5.93 10.01
CA ILE A 143 7.50 -6.20 10.82
C ILE A 143 8.39 -4.98 11.03
N VAL A 144 8.18 -3.90 10.27
CA VAL A 144 9.01 -2.69 10.32
C VAL A 144 9.07 -2.10 11.74
N PRO A 145 7.96 -1.93 12.48
CA PRO A 145 8.01 -1.43 13.86
C PRO A 145 8.77 -2.35 14.80
N PHE A 146 8.63 -3.68 14.64
CA PHE A 146 9.33 -4.66 15.48
C PHE A 146 10.83 -4.60 15.27
N VAL A 147 11.28 -4.60 14.02
CA VAL A 147 12.71 -4.54 13.67
C VAL A 147 13.32 -3.23 14.16
N PHE A 148 12.62 -2.10 13.95
CA PHE A 148 13.11 -0.79 14.38
C PHE A 148 13.15 -0.67 15.91
N ALA A 149 12.06 -0.97 16.61
CA ALA A 149 11.99 -0.85 18.07
C ALA A 149 12.96 -1.81 18.75
N LEU A 150 13.05 -3.06 18.29
CA LEU A 150 13.98 -4.02 18.86
C LEU A 150 15.44 -3.65 18.57
N GLY A 151 15.75 -3.30 17.32
CA GLY A 151 17.09 -2.91 16.93
C GLY A 151 17.56 -1.64 17.64
N THR A 152 16.69 -0.64 17.79
CA THR A 152 17.01 0.57 18.55
C THR A 152 17.16 0.31 20.04
N ALA A 153 16.26 -0.46 20.67
CA ALA A 153 16.38 -0.81 22.09
C ALA A 153 17.71 -1.53 22.39
N GLU A 154 18.07 -2.52 21.58
CA GLU A 154 19.32 -3.26 21.74
C GLU A 154 20.55 -2.40 21.45
N LEU A 155 20.49 -1.54 20.44
CA LEU A 155 21.55 -0.58 20.14
C LEU A 155 21.75 0.42 21.31
N LEU A 156 20.66 0.87 21.93
CA LEU A 156 20.70 1.76 23.10
C LEU A 156 21.30 1.06 24.33
N SER A 157 20.92 -0.20 24.59
CA SER A 157 21.49 -1.00 25.68
C SER A 157 22.97 -1.30 25.48
N ALA A 158 23.41 -1.49 24.23
CA ALA A 158 24.80 -1.79 23.90
C ALA A 158 25.72 -0.55 23.82
N LYS A 159 25.22 0.66 24.15
CA LYS A 159 26.00 1.90 24.09
C LYS A 159 27.35 1.81 24.81
N GLY A 160 27.39 1.19 25.99
CA GLY A 160 28.63 1.04 26.77
C GLY A 160 29.70 0.25 26.02
N GLU A 161 29.33 -0.87 25.39
CA GLU A 161 30.23 -1.70 24.59
C GLU A 161 30.65 -1.01 23.29
N LEU A 162 29.72 -0.30 22.64
CA LEU A 162 29.93 0.34 21.34
C LEU A 162 30.91 1.52 21.43
N PHE A 163 30.94 2.23 22.55
CA PHE A 163 31.74 3.45 22.72
C PHE A 163 33.15 3.22 23.27
N ASN A 164 33.57 1.95 23.45
CA ASN A 164 34.96 1.61 23.76
C ASN A 164 35.94 2.01 22.63
N LEU A 165 35.44 2.27 21.43
CA LEU A 165 36.21 2.80 20.30
C LEU A 165 35.69 4.18 19.89
N ASN A 166 36.53 5.21 19.99
CA ASN A 166 36.16 6.60 19.61
C ASN A 166 35.56 6.70 18.19
N LYS A 167 36.03 5.89 17.24
CA LYS A 167 35.51 5.84 15.86
C LYS A 167 34.04 5.39 15.80
N MET A 168 33.64 4.41 16.63
CA MET A 168 32.27 3.89 16.69
C MET A 168 31.30 4.90 17.32
N LYS A 169 31.78 5.71 18.27
CA LYS A 169 31.01 6.82 18.83
C LYS A 169 30.67 7.88 17.78
N THR A 170 31.66 8.28 16.97
CA THR A 170 31.45 9.23 15.88
C THR A 170 30.52 8.68 14.82
N PHE A 171 30.72 7.43 14.39
CA PHE A 171 29.86 6.76 13.40
C PHE A 171 28.40 6.67 13.87
N TYR A 172 28.16 6.24 15.12
CA TYR A 172 26.83 6.18 15.71
C TYR A 172 26.14 7.56 15.71
N ARG A 173 26.86 8.61 16.15
CA ARG A 173 26.32 9.97 16.17
C ARG A 173 25.98 10.47 14.77
N LEU A 174 26.88 10.26 13.81
CA LEU A 174 26.66 10.67 12.43
C LEU A 174 25.48 9.91 11.79
N SER A 175 25.33 8.61 12.10
CA SER A 175 24.21 7.78 11.63
C SER A 175 22.85 8.38 12.04
N TRP A 176 22.72 8.82 13.29
CA TRP A 176 21.50 9.47 13.77
C TRP A 176 21.29 10.87 13.18
N ILE A 177 22.36 11.65 12.99
CA ILE A 177 22.26 12.96 12.33
C ILE A 177 21.75 12.79 10.89
N ILE A 178 22.35 11.88 10.12
CA ILE A 178 21.92 11.57 8.74
C ILE A 178 20.46 11.09 8.74
N PHE A 179 20.11 10.19 9.66
CA PHE A 179 18.73 9.70 9.79
C PHE A 179 17.74 10.86 9.96
N TRP A 180 17.94 11.73 10.95
CA TRP A 180 17.00 12.84 11.20
C TRP A 180 17.02 13.89 10.10
N PHE A 181 18.19 14.18 9.54
CA PHE A 181 18.34 15.14 8.44
C PHE A 181 17.57 14.69 7.20
N ILE A 182 17.50 13.39 6.91
CA ILE A 182 16.72 12.84 5.79
C ILE A 182 15.25 12.66 6.19
N ASN A 183 14.99 12.13 7.39
CA ASN A 183 13.65 11.74 7.81
C ASN A 183 12.73 12.94 8.05
N ILE A 184 13.21 14.05 8.63
CA ILE A 184 12.38 15.24 8.90
C ILE A 184 11.83 15.86 7.61
N PRO A 185 12.64 16.17 6.56
CA PRO A 185 12.12 16.67 5.29
C PRO A 185 11.15 15.68 4.63
N LEU A 186 11.46 14.38 4.64
CA LEU A 186 10.56 13.36 4.09
C LEU A 186 9.24 13.33 4.85
N LEU A 187 9.25 13.40 6.18
CA LEU A 187 8.06 13.44 7.02
C LEU A 187 7.19 14.64 6.66
N ILE A 188 7.78 15.84 6.50
CA ILE A 188 7.04 17.05 6.11
C ILE A 188 6.43 16.86 4.72
N ILE A 189 7.21 16.41 3.74
CA ILE A 189 6.74 16.21 2.36
C ILE A 189 5.60 15.19 2.33
N PHE A 190 5.75 14.03 2.96
CA PHE A 190 4.74 12.97 2.94
C PHE A 190 3.52 13.26 3.82
N SER A 191 3.64 14.07 4.87
CA SER A 191 2.50 14.44 5.72
C SER A 191 1.61 15.51 5.08
N LEU A 192 2.19 16.39 4.27
CA LEU A 192 1.47 17.50 3.63
C LEU A 192 1.01 17.18 2.20
N ASN A 193 1.31 15.98 1.68
CA ASN A 193 0.90 15.53 0.37
C ASN A 193 0.14 14.21 0.46
N TYR A 194 -0.72 13.97 -0.51
CA TYR A 194 -1.37 12.68 -0.69
C TYR A 194 -1.24 12.23 -2.14
N GLY A 195 -1.27 10.91 -2.35
CA GLY A 195 -1.05 10.32 -3.66
C GLY A 195 -2.25 10.49 -4.60
N LYS A 196 -1.97 10.49 -5.91
CA LYS A 196 -2.95 10.55 -7.00
C LYS A 196 -3.86 11.77 -6.94
N LYS A 197 -3.30 12.94 -6.58
CA LYS A 197 -4.04 14.21 -6.45
C LYS A 197 -4.91 14.52 -7.68
N SER A 198 -4.36 14.38 -8.89
CA SER A 198 -5.11 14.67 -10.12
C SER A 198 -6.37 13.82 -10.30
N ARG A 199 -6.38 12.59 -9.77
CA ARG A 199 -7.54 11.67 -9.82
C ARG A 199 -8.56 11.97 -8.72
N CYS A 200 -8.10 12.29 -7.52
CA CYS A 200 -9.00 12.59 -6.39
C CYS A 200 -9.65 13.96 -6.53
N GLU A 201 -8.85 15.00 -6.81
CA GLU A 201 -9.35 16.38 -6.92
C GLU A 201 -10.25 16.57 -8.14
N SER A 202 -10.07 15.80 -9.22
CA SER A 202 -10.96 15.89 -10.38
C SER A 202 -12.38 15.46 -10.06
N LEU A 203 -12.54 14.35 -9.33
CA LEU A 203 -13.85 13.93 -8.86
C LEU A 203 -14.38 14.81 -7.73
N TYR A 204 -13.51 15.30 -6.84
CA TYR A 204 -13.92 16.25 -5.80
C TYR A 204 -14.38 17.60 -6.39
N TYR A 205 -13.74 18.11 -7.43
CA TYR A 205 -14.19 19.30 -8.15
C TYR A 205 -15.58 19.08 -8.74
N LEU A 206 -15.81 17.93 -9.40
CA LEU A 206 -17.10 17.58 -9.98
C LEU A 206 -18.18 17.33 -8.91
N SER A 207 -17.81 16.86 -7.70
CA SER A 207 -18.76 16.69 -6.59
C SER A 207 -19.50 17.99 -6.24
N LYS A 208 -18.82 19.14 -6.41
CA LYS A 208 -19.35 20.48 -6.13
C LYS A 208 -20.23 21.02 -7.24
N LYS A 209 -20.27 20.37 -8.41
CA LYS A 209 -21.14 20.78 -9.53
C LYS A 209 -22.55 20.22 -9.31
N PRO A 210 -23.61 21.04 -9.47
CA PRO A 210 -24.97 20.58 -9.20
C PRO A 210 -25.48 19.59 -10.24
N ASP A 211 -25.02 19.69 -11.49
CA ASP A 211 -25.63 19.08 -12.67
C ASP A 211 -24.90 17.84 -13.21
N VAL A 212 -24.02 17.19 -12.45
CA VAL A 212 -23.27 16.03 -12.95
C VAL A 212 -24.19 14.82 -13.18
N ALA A 213 -24.46 14.52 -14.46
CA ALA A 213 -25.27 13.38 -14.89
C ALA A 213 -24.42 12.15 -15.26
N GLY A 214 -23.18 12.36 -15.71
CA GLY A 214 -22.23 11.29 -16.02
C GLY A 214 -20.87 11.85 -16.45
N ILE A 215 -19.82 11.06 -16.22
CA ILE A 215 -18.44 11.49 -16.45
C ILE A 215 -17.75 10.51 -17.40
N LEU A 216 -17.14 11.02 -18.47
CA LEU A 216 -16.21 10.27 -19.30
C LEU A 216 -14.81 10.36 -18.72
N GLN A 217 -14.21 9.24 -18.32
CA GLN A 217 -12.84 9.16 -17.83
C GLN A 217 -11.91 8.70 -18.95
N ILE A 218 -11.27 9.64 -19.63
CA ILE A 218 -10.40 9.37 -20.77
C ILE A 218 -8.94 9.33 -20.30
N THR A 219 -8.29 8.17 -20.43
CA THR A 219 -6.98 7.94 -19.79
C THR A 219 -5.80 7.83 -20.76
N GLY A 220 -6.05 7.66 -22.06
CA GLY A 220 -5.02 7.56 -23.09
C GLY A 220 -3.85 6.64 -22.70
N LYS A 221 -2.61 7.14 -22.84
CA LYS A 221 -1.37 6.43 -22.48
C LYS A 221 -1.25 6.00 -21.01
N ILE A 222 -2.01 6.57 -20.07
CA ILE A 222 -2.03 6.08 -18.69
C ILE A 222 -2.53 4.63 -18.65
N GLY A 223 -3.47 4.29 -19.53
CA GLY A 223 -4.22 3.05 -19.48
C GLY A 223 -5.32 3.08 -18.42
N ALA A 224 -6.15 2.04 -18.45
CA ALA A 224 -7.34 1.93 -17.61
C ALA A 224 -6.98 1.94 -16.11
N PHE A 225 -7.75 2.70 -15.33
CA PHE A 225 -7.71 2.63 -13.88
C PHE A 225 -9.09 2.94 -13.31
N LYS A 226 -9.36 2.40 -12.11
CA LYS A 226 -10.63 2.65 -11.40
C LYS A 226 -10.68 4.08 -10.84
N PRO A 227 -11.74 4.86 -11.14
CA PRO A 227 -11.93 6.18 -10.55
C PRO A 227 -12.07 6.10 -9.02
N PRO A 228 -11.55 7.08 -8.26
CA PRO A 228 -11.74 7.12 -6.82
C PRO A 228 -13.13 7.70 -6.49
N LEU A 229 -14.19 6.94 -6.79
CA LEU A 229 -15.60 7.35 -6.75
C LEU A 229 -16.05 7.97 -5.42
N PHE A 230 -15.40 7.60 -4.32
CA PHE A 230 -15.62 8.20 -3.00
C PHE A 230 -15.58 9.74 -3.05
N TYR A 231 -14.64 10.34 -3.79
CA TYR A 231 -14.49 11.80 -3.87
C TYR A 231 -15.57 12.49 -4.71
N LEU A 232 -16.29 11.75 -5.56
CA LEU A 232 -17.39 12.31 -6.33
C LEU A 232 -18.61 12.61 -5.45
N ASN A 233 -18.80 11.84 -4.36
CA ASN A 233 -19.89 11.97 -3.40
C ASN A 233 -21.30 12.13 -4.03
N LYS A 234 -21.51 11.49 -5.19
CA LYS A 234 -22.79 11.41 -5.90
C LYS A 234 -23.05 9.95 -6.25
N TYR A 235 -23.54 9.20 -5.27
CA TYR A 235 -23.81 7.77 -5.44
C TYR A 235 -24.83 7.57 -6.57
N GLY A 236 -24.51 6.68 -7.51
CA GLY A 236 -25.33 6.41 -8.70
C GLY A 236 -24.93 7.20 -9.95
N THR A 237 -24.10 8.26 -9.84
CA THR A 237 -23.56 8.94 -11.02
C THR A 237 -22.51 8.06 -11.70
N PRO A 238 -22.70 7.68 -12.98
CA PRO A 238 -21.78 6.80 -13.67
C PRO A 238 -20.50 7.54 -14.08
N VAL A 239 -19.36 6.85 -13.89
CA VAL A 239 -18.07 7.24 -14.44
C VAL A 239 -17.64 6.17 -15.43
N TYR A 240 -17.58 6.54 -16.72
CA TYR A 240 -17.28 5.62 -17.81
C TYR A 240 -15.78 5.63 -18.10
N GLU A 241 -15.14 4.49 -17.91
CA GLU A 241 -13.71 4.30 -18.22
C GLU A 241 -13.53 4.18 -19.74
N ILE A 242 -12.86 5.15 -20.34
CA ILE A 242 -12.55 5.23 -21.78
C ILE A 242 -11.02 5.18 -21.95
N PRO A 243 -10.40 3.99 -21.92
CA PRO A 243 -8.95 3.87 -22.02
C PRO A 243 -8.42 4.20 -23.41
N ASN A 244 -9.20 3.91 -24.45
CA ASN A 244 -8.98 4.34 -25.82
C ASN A 244 -10.19 5.19 -26.26
N VAL A 245 -9.96 6.35 -26.87
CA VAL A 245 -11.04 7.23 -27.37
C VAL A 245 -11.90 6.51 -28.41
N ASP A 246 -11.37 5.54 -29.15
CA ASP A 246 -12.18 4.70 -30.06
C ASP A 246 -13.27 3.90 -29.32
N SER A 247 -13.07 3.57 -28.03
CA SER A 247 -14.10 2.88 -27.23
C SER A 247 -15.31 3.76 -26.90
N LEU A 248 -15.27 5.05 -27.24
CA LEU A 248 -16.39 5.97 -27.08
C LEU A 248 -17.57 5.60 -28.01
N PHE A 249 -17.34 4.89 -29.12
CA PHE A 249 -18.44 4.36 -29.94
C PHE A 249 -19.35 3.42 -29.15
N LEU A 250 -18.78 2.53 -28.32
CA LEU A 250 -19.56 1.64 -27.45
C LEU A 250 -20.36 2.43 -26.40
N PHE A 251 -19.85 3.58 -25.94
CA PHE A 251 -20.59 4.45 -25.04
C PHE A 251 -21.86 5.01 -25.72
N LEU A 252 -21.72 5.45 -26.98
CA LEU A 252 -22.83 5.98 -27.78
C LEU A 252 -23.86 4.90 -28.14
N GLU A 253 -23.42 3.71 -28.56
CA GLU A 253 -24.32 2.58 -28.87
C GLU A 253 -25.21 2.21 -27.69
N ASN A 254 -24.66 2.26 -26.47
CA ASN A 254 -25.38 1.96 -25.24
C ASN A 254 -26.30 3.12 -24.77
N LYS A 255 -26.47 4.17 -25.57
CA LYS A 255 -27.31 5.36 -25.27
C LYS A 255 -27.02 5.96 -23.89
N ARG A 256 -25.75 5.92 -23.47
CA ARG A 256 -25.31 6.43 -22.17
C ARG A 256 -25.23 7.95 -22.22
N VAL A 257 -25.43 8.59 -21.07
CA VAL A 257 -25.39 10.04 -20.93
C VAL A 257 -24.22 10.45 -20.06
N ALA A 258 -23.47 11.43 -20.52
CA ALA A 258 -22.43 12.12 -19.78
C ALA A 258 -22.43 13.59 -20.18
N ASN A 259 -22.19 14.47 -19.21
CA ASN A 259 -22.11 15.92 -19.43
C ASN A 259 -20.75 16.51 -19.01
N TYR A 260 -19.87 15.67 -18.46
CA TYR A 260 -18.49 16.02 -18.16
C TYR A 260 -17.53 14.99 -18.76
N ALA A 261 -16.35 15.44 -19.16
CA ALA A 261 -15.23 14.60 -19.53
C ALA A 261 -14.00 14.99 -18.70
N VAL A 262 -13.24 14.01 -18.23
CA VAL A 262 -11.95 14.20 -17.57
C VAL A 262 -10.92 13.49 -18.41
N ILE A 263 -10.06 14.27 -19.07
CA ILE A 263 -8.97 13.75 -19.88
C ILE A 263 -7.69 13.82 -19.03
N TYR A 264 -7.09 12.66 -18.78
CA TYR A 264 -5.77 12.56 -18.18
C TYR A 264 -4.77 12.47 -19.33
N ALA A 265 -4.09 13.58 -19.63
CA ALA A 265 -3.10 13.71 -20.69
C ALA A 265 -2.29 14.99 -20.50
N ASP A 266 -0.99 14.92 -20.82
CA ASP A 266 -0.13 16.11 -20.91
C ASP A 266 0.05 16.48 -22.40
N GLU A 267 0.91 15.78 -23.14
CA GLU A 267 1.21 16.07 -24.56
C GLU A 267 0.06 15.71 -25.52
N GLU A 268 -0.77 14.72 -25.19
CA GLU A 268 -1.84 14.21 -26.07
C GLU A 268 -3.18 14.91 -25.88
N LEU A 269 -3.26 15.91 -24.99
CA LEU A 269 -4.52 16.51 -24.57
C LEU A 269 -5.33 17.05 -25.76
N ASP A 270 -4.70 17.80 -26.66
CA ASP A 270 -5.38 18.42 -27.80
C ASP A 270 -5.86 17.38 -28.82
N SER A 271 -5.07 16.33 -29.05
CA SER A 271 -5.44 15.22 -29.93
C SER A 271 -6.64 14.45 -29.36
N LEU A 272 -6.58 14.06 -28.09
CA LEU A 272 -7.65 13.32 -27.41
C LEU A 272 -8.93 14.16 -27.32
N LYS A 273 -8.81 15.47 -27.06
CA LYS A 273 -9.95 16.39 -27.07
C LYS A 273 -10.60 16.42 -28.45
N THR A 274 -9.83 16.65 -29.51
CA THR A 274 -10.33 16.76 -30.88
C THR A 274 -11.02 15.46 -31.33
N MET A 275 -10.42 14.30 -31.02
CA MET A 275 -11.03 13.00 -31.29
C MET A 275 -12.33 12.81 -30.52
N THR A 276 -12.36 13.19 -29.25
CA THR A 276 -13.56 13.09 -28.41
C THR A 276 -14.70 13.98 -28.94
N GLU A 277 -14.39 15.23 -29.31
CA GLU A 277 -15.37 16.14 -29.92
C GLU A 277 -15.92 15.60 -31.24
N SER A 278 -15.04 15.05 -32.08
CA SER A 278 -15.41 14.42 -33.36
C SER A 278 -16.37 13.25 -33.17
N ILE A 279 -16.10 12.35 -32.23
CA ILE A 279 -16.94 11.16 -32.00
C ILE A 279 -18.26 11.53 -31.30
N LEU A 280 -18.24 12.45 -30.33
CA LEU A 280 -19.47 12.87 -29.63
C LEU A 280 -20.36 13.78 -30.48
N GLY A 281 -19.80 14.46 -31.48
CA GLY A 281 -20.47 15.55 -32.19
C GLY A 281 -20.80 16.75 -31.28
N ARG A 282 -20.09 16.89 -30.16
CA ARG A 282 -20.30 17.90 -29.11
C ARG A 282 -18.99 18.56 -28.73
N LYS A 283 -19.04 19.83 -28.32
CA LYS A 283 -17.82 20.60 -27.99
C LYS A 283 -17.42 20.35 -26.54
N LEU A 284 -16.11 20.34 -26.28
CA LEU A 284 -15.53 20.22 -24.96
C LEU A 284 -15.02 21.58 -24.48
N LYS A 285 -15.78 22.21 -23.60
CA LYS A 285 -15.38 23.46 -22.95
C LYS A 285 -14.54 23.16 -21.72
N VAL A 286 -13.31 23.69 -21.68
CA VAL A 286 -12.40 23.54 -20.53
C VAL A 286 -13.00 24.24 -19.31
N GLU A 287 -13.13 23.50 -18.21
CA GLU A 287 -13.56 24.03 -16.91
C GLU A 287 -12.35 24.34 -16.02
N THR A 288 -11.42 23.38 -15.90
CA THR A 288 -10.22 23.54 -15.07
C THR A 288 -9.18 22.46 -15.37
N GLN A 289 -7.97 22.67 -14.86
CA GLN A 289 -6.86 21.72 -14.91
C GLN A 289 -6.35 21.44 -13.50
N ILE A 290 -6.10 20.17 -13.20
CA ILE A 290 -5.67 19.73 -11.89
C ILE A 290 -4.33 19.00 -12.04
N PRO A 291 -3.22 19.65 -11.61
CA PRO A 291 -1.91 19.04 -11.68
C PRO A 291 -1.76 17.95 -10.61
N PRO A 292 -0.81 17.03 -10.82
CA PRO A 292 -0.45 16.06 -9.79
C PRO A 292 0.17 16.71 -8.54
N SER A 293 0.24 15.95 -7.44
CA SER A 293 0.96 16.41 -6.25
C SER A 293 2.47 16.45 -6.51
N LEU A 294 3.20 17.17 -5.66
CA LEU A 294 4.66 17.18 -5.69
C LEU A 294 5.23 15.76 -5.56
N VAL A 295 4.64 14.95 -4.68
CA VAL A 295 5.05 13.55 -4.46
C VAL A 295 4.78 12.71 -5.70
N ASP A 296 3.60 12.81 -6.30
CA ASP A 296 3.27 12.09 -7.54
C ASP A 296 4.25 12.45 -8.66
N TYR A 297 4.64 13.73 -8.77
CA TYR A 297 5.59 14.21 -9.75
C TYR A 297 7.01 13.69 -9.50
N ILE A 298 7.49 13.72 -8.26
CA ILE A 298 8.81 13.17 -7.90
C ILE A 298 8.86 11.67 -8.18
N LEU A 299 7.82 10.92 -7.78
CA LEU A 299 7.74 9.48 -8.01
C LEU A 299 7.69 9.15 -9.51
N TYR A 300 6.97 9.94 -10.31
CA TYR A 300 7.00 9.85 -11.77
C TYR A 300 8.42 10.02 -12.30
N LYS A 301 9.13 11.08 -11.90
CA LYS A 301 10.51 11.34 -12.35
C LYS A 301 11.50 10.25 -11.96
N LEU A 302 11.36 9.68 -10.75
CA LEU A 302 12.23 8.60 -10.29
C LEU A 302 12.00 7.30 -11.06
N ASN A 303 10.79 7.07 -11.58
CA ASN A 303 10.47 5.84 -12.29
C ASN A 303 9.32 6.02 -13.30
N PRO A 304 9.55 6.70 -14.45
CA PRO A 304 8.49 7.08 -15.39
C PRO A 304 7.88 5.87 -16.11
N ARG A 305 8.59 4.73 -16.13
CA ARG A 305 8.11 3.48 -16.74
C ARG A 305 6.95 2.87 -15.95
N TYR A 306 6.99 2.94 -14.63
CA TYR A 306 6.00 2.26 -13.77
C TYR A 306 5.08 3.23 -13.04
N ASN A 307 5.57 4.43 -12.69
CA ASN A 307 4.73 5.48 -12.14
C ASN A 307 4.19 6.29 -13.31
N LYS A 308 2.89 6.19 -13.58
CA LYS A 308 2.21 7.05 -14.55
C LYS A 308 1.47 8.17 -13.81
N ASN A 309 1.66 9.39 -14.30
CA ASN A 309 1.14 10.60 -13.69
C ASN A 309 0.94 11.66 -14.77
N GLN A 310 -0.24 12.27 -14.82
CA GLN A 310 -0.58 13.32 -15.79
C GLN A 310 -1.55 14.31 -15.16
N ILE A 311 -1.65 15.48 -15.78
CA ILE A 311 -2.63 16.51 -15.46
C ILE A 311 -4.02 15.99 -15.83
N ALA A 312 -4.99 16.22 -14.94
CA ALA A 312 -6.40 15.96 -15.23
C ALA A 312 -7.04 17.26 -15.73
N THR A 313 -7.47 17.28 -16.99
CA THR A 313 -8.22 18.40 -17.55
C THR A 313 -9.70 18.07 -17.57
N ILE A 314 -10.51 18.91 -16.94
CA ILE A 314 -11.96 18.73 -16.82
C ILE A 314 -12.64 19.58 -17.89
N PHE A 315 -13.56 18.95 -18.61
CA PHE A 315 -14.35 19.57 -19.66
C PHE A 315 -15.84 19.41 -19.37
N LYS A 316 -16.61 20.43 -19.72
CA LYS A 316 -18.06 20.35 -19.86
C LYS A 316 -18.40 20.02 -21.32
N ILE A 317 -19.32 19.08 -21.52
CA ILE A 317 -19.77 18.63 -22.85
C ILE A 317 -20.96 19.49 -23.26
N GLU A 318 -20.79 20.32 -24.30
CA GLU A 318 -21.77 21.26 -24.84
C GLU A 318 -22.40 20.74 -26.14
#